data_AF-A0A7X2IEY3-F1
#
_entry.id   AF-A0A7X2IEY3-F1
#
_cell.length_a   1.000
_cell.length_b   1.000
_cell.length_c   1.000
_cell.angle_alpha   90.00
_cell.angle_beta   90.00
_cell.angle_gamma   90.00
#
_symmetry.space_group_name_H-M   'P 1'
#
loop_
_entity.id
_entity.type
_entity.pdbx_description
1 polymer ?
#
loop_
_entity_poly.entity_id
_entity_poly.type
_entity_poly.pdbx_seq_one_letter_code
_entity_poly.pdbx_strand_id
1 'polypeptide(L)' 'MSEWIEWKGGDCPVPGETVSVKFRGSGFGTRPATADFFDWSHDGTKINGDIIAYRIVKEKEE' A
#
# COMPACT_ATOMS: atom_id res chain seq x y z
N MET A 1 -15.92 -0.62 6.08
CA MET A 1 -14.60 -1.19 6.40
C MET A 1 -13.89 -1.41 5.07
N SER A 2 -12.79 -0.74 4.80
CA SER A 2 -12.07 -0.92 3.52
C SER A 2 -11.41 -2.29 3.49
N GLU A 3 -11.70 -3.06 2.43
CA GLU A 3 -11.08 -4.35 2.16
C GLU A 3 -9.64 -4.17 1.70
N TRP A 4 -8.78 -5.14 2.05
CA TRP A 4 -7.40 -5.18 1.55
C TRP A 4 -7.40 -5.76 0.15
N ILE A 5 -6.83 -5.02 -0.79
CA ILE A 5 -6.64 -5.42 -2.18
C ILE A 5 -5.25 -6.03 -2.28
N GLU A 6 -5.17 -7.31 -2.64
CA GLU A 6 -3.90 -7.95 -2.94
C GLU A 6 -3.22 -7.30 -4.13
N TRP A 7 -1.91 -7.07 -4.02
CA TRP A 7 -1.13 -6.42 -5.06
C TRP A 7 0.16 -7.21 -5.29
N LYS A 8 0.46 -7.47 -6.56
CA LYS A 8 1.51 -8.41 -6.99
C LYS A 8 2.70 -7.70 -7.65
N GLY A 9 2.79 -6.39 -7.48
CA GLY A 9 3.78 -5.56 -8.17
C GLY A 9 3.23 -4.82 -9.39
N GLY A 10 4.01 -3.84 -9.86
CA GLY A 10 3.67 -2.97 -10.99
C GLY A 10 3.72 -1.50 -10.60
N ASP A 11 3.01 -0.65 -11.36
CA ASP A 11 2.87 0.76 -11.03
C ASP A 11 1.86 1.00 -9.90
N CYS A 12 1.90 2.21 -9.33
CA CYS A 12 0.94 2.65 -8.32
C CYS A 12 -0.51 2.56 -8.88
N PRO A 13 -1.40 1.77 -8.25
CA PRO A 13 -2.76 1.58 -8.77
C PRO A 13 -3.70 2.76 -8.45
N VAL A 14 -3.34 3.60 -7.47
CA VAL A 14 -4.21 4.66 -6.92
C VAL A 14 -3.41 5.93 -6.59
N PRO A 15 -2.74 6.56 -7.58
CA PRO A 15 -1.96 7.77 -7.35
C PRO A 15 -2.82 8.90 -6.76
N GLY A 16 -2.28 9.66 -5.80
CA GLY A 16 -2.99 10.73 -5.10
C GLY A 16 -3.96 10.31 -3.99
N GLU A 17 -4.29 9.03 -3.85
CA GLU A 17 -5.19 8.54 -2.80
C GLU A 17 -4.47 8.27 -1.48
N THR A 18 -5.14 8.44 -0.35
CA THR A 18 -4.63 8.03 0.95
C THR A 18 -4.84 6.53 1.14
N VAL A 19 -3.75 5.78 1.32
CA VAL A 19 -3.78 4.32 1.45
C VAL A 19 -3.01 3.83 2.67
N SER A 20 -3.41 2.67 3.18
CA SER A 20 -2.53 1.84 4.02
C SER A 20 -2.00 0.70 3.16
N VAL A 21 -0.72 0.35 3.30
CA VAL A 21 -0.09 -0.77 2.59
C VAL A 21 0.34 -1.86 3.57
N LYS A 22 0.42 -3.10 3.10
CA LYS A 22 1.02 -4.23 3.83
C LYS A 22 2.28 -4.66 3.09
N PHE A 23 3.35 -4.82 3.85
CA PHE A 23 4.61 -5.33 3.34
C PHE A 23 4.71 -6.84 3.53
N ARG A 24 5.39 -7.51 2.59
CA ARG A 24 5.64 -8.97 2.58
C ARG A 24 6.21 -9.48 3.91
N GLY A 25 7.13 -8.73 4.50
CA GLY A 25 7.89 -9.16 5.69
C GLY A 25 7.18 -8.97 7.03
N SER A 26 6.26 -8.01 7.16
CA SER A 26 5.65 -7.68 8.45
C SER A 26 4.21 -8.15 8.59
N GLY A 27 3.45 -8.31 7.50
CA GLY A 27 2.02 -8.63 7.53
C GLY A 27 1.11 -7.55 8.16
N PHE A 28 1.69 -6.55 8.82
CA PHE A 28 1.00 -5.42 9.42
C PHE A 28 0.80 -4.29 8.40
N GLY A 29 -0.37 -3.66 8.46
CA GLY A 29 -0.67 -2.47 7.68
C GLY A 29 0.07 -1.24 8.21
N THR A 30 0.55 -0.38 7.32
CA THR A 30 1.13 0.91 7.68
C THR A 30 0.08 1.90 8.16
N ARG A 31 0.56 3.01 8.74
CA ARG A 31 -0.28 4.20 8.90
C ARG A 31 -0.75 4.69 7.51
N PRO A 32 -1.99 5.23 7.40
CA PRO A 32 -2.46 5.84 6.17
C PRO A 32 -1.50 6.96 5.73
N ALA A 33 -1.11 6.95 4.46
CA ALA A 33 -0.36 8.01 3.81
C ALA A 33 -0.74 8.04 2.33
N THR A 34 -0.41 9.12 1.62
CA THR A 34 -0.63 9.21 0.18
C THR A 34 0.07 8.07 -0.54
N ALA A 35 -0.57 7.47 -1.54
CA ALA A 35 -0.02 6.36 -2.29
C ALA A 35 1.35 6.69 -2.88
N ASP A 36 1.58 7.95 -3.27
CA ASP A 36 2.83 8.45 -3.84
C ASP A 36 4.00 8.47 -2.83
N PHE A 37 3.71 8.40 -1.53
CA PHE A 37 4.75 8.29 -0.49
C PHE A 37 5.38 6.89 -0.45
N PHE A 38 4.66 5.87 -0.91
CA PHE A 38 5.12 4.50 -0.87
C PHE A 38 5.91 4.13 -2.12
N ASP A 39 6.94 3.30 -1.92
CA ASP A 39 7.69 2.71 -3.02
C ASP A 39 6.91 1.50 -3.55
N TRP A 40 6.27 1.69 -4.72
CA TRP A 40 5.59 0.62 -5.46
C TRP A 40 6.55 -0.15 -6.36
N SER A 41 7.87 0.01 -6.22
CA SER A 41 8.82 -0.85 -6.92
C SER A 41 8.79 -2.24 -6.29
N HIS A 42 8.23 -3.22 -6.99
CA HIS A 42 8.18 -4.62 -6.55
C HIS A 42 9.34 -5.40 -7.16
N ASP A 43 10.55 -5.01 -6.81
CA ASP A 43 11.79 -5.56 -7.38
C ASP A 43 12.28 -6.82 -6.65
N GLY A 44 11.67 -7.18 -5.51
CA GLY A 44 12.06 -8.34 -4.72
C GLY A 44 13.45 -8.22 -4.07
N THR A 45 14.12 -7.08 -4.23
CA THR A 45 15.47 -6.84 -3.69
C THR A 45 15.42 -6.48 -2.22
N LYS A 46 14.33 -5.84 -1.79
CA LYS A 46 14.08 -5.49 -0.39
C LYS A 46 13.27 -6.60 0.28
N ILE A 47 13.97 -7.48 1.01
CA ILE A 47 13.42 -8.62 1.76
C ILE A 47 12.13 -8.30 2.55
N ASN A 48 11.95 -7.04 2.99
CA ASN A 48 10.77 -6.60 3.75
C ASN A 48 10.06 -5.35 3.16
N GLY A 49 10.44 -4.90 1.96
CA GLY A 49 9.95 -3.65 1.37
C GLY A 49 8.83 -3.83 0.35
N ASP A 50 8.63 -5.05 -0.15
CA ASP A 50 7.62 -5.32 -1.17
C ASP A 50 6.23 -5.13 -0.59
N ILE A 51 5.47 -4.19 -1.16
CA ILE A 51 4.03 -4.11 -0.91
C ILE A 51 3.39 -5.36 -1.50
N ILE A 52 2.49 -5.99 -0.74
CA ILE A 52 1.74 -7.19 -1.15
C ILE A 52 0.23 -6.98 -1.11
N ALA A 53 -0.22 -5.91 -0.45
CA ALA A 53 -1.60 -5.50 -0.44
C ALA A 53 -1.70 -4.03 -0.05
N TYR A 54 -2.78 -3.37 -0.46
CA TYR A 54 -3.10 -2.01 -0.08
C TYR A 54 -4.60 -1.88 0.20
N ARG A 55 -5.00 -0.81 0.86
CA ARG A 55 -6.41 -0.43 0.98
C ARG A 55 -6.54 1.08 0.93
N ILE A 56 -7.60 1.55 0.29
CA ILE A 56 -7.94 2.96 0.26
C ILE A 56 -8.56 3.34 1.60
N VAL A 57 -7.99 4.35 2.24
CA VAL A 57 -8.51 4.97 3.45
C VAL A 57 -9.22 6.22 2.98
N LYS A 58 -10.54 6.12 2.76
CA LYS A 58 -11.35 7.32 2.56
C LYS A 58 -11.21 8.17 3.82
N GLU A 59 -10.68 9.38 3.66
CA GLU A 59 -10.88 10.40 4.67
C GLU A 59 -12.41 10.55 4.80
N LYS A 60 -12.93 10.38 6.01
CA LYS A 60 -14.30 10.81 6.25
C LYS A 60 -14.28 12.32 6.04
N GLU A 61 -14.88 12.77 4.95
CA GLU A 61 -15.38 14.14 4.88
C GLU A 61 -16.34 14.29 6.08
N GLU A 62 -15.93 15.07 7.08
CA GLU A 62 -16.80 15.58 8.15
C GLU A 62 -17.48 16.88 7.71
#